data_AF-A0AAW5KJ84-F1
#
_entry.id   AF-A0AAW5KJ84-F1
#
_cell.length_a   1.000
_cell.length_b   1.000
_cell.length_c   1.000
_cell.angle_alpha   90.00
_cell.angle_beta   90.00
_cell.angle_gamma   90.00
#
_symmetry.space_group_name_H-M   'P 1'
#
loop_
_entity.id
_entity.type
_entity.pdbx_description
1 polymer ?
#
loop_
_entity_poly.entity_id
_entity_poly.type
_entity_poly.pdbx_seq_one_letter_code
_entity_poly.pdbx_strand_id
1 'polypeptide(L)'
;VQHGVQTYHFVKADCMIPIGGGSVMDTAKAIGIIANNPDYDDVLSLEGRPLTLNQAVPIVAVPTTASTAAEVTTSYTITDVKNRRKIVCNDPHNIPVVAIVDPDM
;
A
#
# COMPACT_ATOMS: atom_id res chain seq x y z
N VAL A 1 -1.01 8.05 -4.34
CA VAL A 1 0.25 7.32 -4.05
C VAL A 1 1.45 8.27 -4.05
N GLN A 2 1.86 8.85 -5.18
CA GLN A 2 3.05 9.72 -5.26
C GLN A 2 3.10 10.84 -4.21
N HIS A 3 2.00 11.56 -4.01
CA HIS A 3 1.91 12.56 -2.94
C HIS A 3 2.15 11.97 -1.55
N GLY A 4 1.64 10.76 -1.28
CA GLY A 4 1.87 10.07 -0.02
C GLY A 4 3.32 9.63 0.19
N VAL A 5 4.02 9.23 -0.88
CA VAL A 5 5.47 8.93 -0.85
C VAL A 5 6.26 10.19 -0.47
N GLN A 6 5.95 11.32 -1.11
CA GLN A 6 6.57 12.61 -0.79
C GLN A 6 6.34 12.99 0.68
N THR A 7 5.10 12.88 1.15
CA THR A 7 4.74 13.18 2.55
C THR A 7 5.48 12.25 3.52
N TYR A 8 5.54 10.95 3.23
CA TYR A 8 6.26 9.97 4.06
C TYR A 8 7.74 10.37 4.26
N HIS A 9 8.44 10.70 3.18
CA HIS A 9 9.85 11.14 3.26
C HIS A 9 10.01 12.50 3.95
N PHE A 10 9.06 13.43 3.74
CA PHE A 10 9.09 14.74 4.37
C PHE A 10 8.97 14.65 5.89
N VAL A 11 8.02 13.84 6.39
CA VAL A 11 7.80 13.68 7.84
C VAL A 11 8.83 12.76 8.50
N LYS A 12 9.63 12.03 7.71
CA LYS A 12 10.64 11.06 8.17
C LYS A 12 10.04 10.03 9.13
N ALA A 13 8.88 9.48 8.77
CA ALA A 13 8.23 8.44 9.55
C ALA A 13 9.00 7.12 9.47
N ASP A 14 8.87 6.29 10.51
CA ASP A 14 9.45 4.95 10.58
C ASP A 14 8.43 3.84 10.24
N CYS A 15 7.14 4.15 10.29
CA CYS A 15 6.04 3.23 10.00
C CYS A 15 4.81 3.98 9.48
N MET A 16 3.81 3.22 9.00
CA MET A 16 2.52 3.74 8.57
C MET A 16 1.36 3.03 9.25
N ILE A 17 0.29 3.78 9.53
CA ILE A 17 -0.95 3.28 10.13
C ILE A 17 -2.13 3.66 9.23
N PRO A 18 -2.44 2.89 8.16
CA PRO A 18 -3.63 3.13 7.38
C PRO A 18 -4.89 2.78 8.19
N ILE A 19 -5.78 3.77 8.32
CA ILE A 19 -7.09 3.61 8.95
C ILE A 19 -8.16 3.85 7.87
N GLY A 20 -8.94 2.82 7.55
CA GLY A 20 -9.99 2.94 6.54
C GLY A 20 -10.34 1.60 5.87
N GLY A 21 -11.01 1.66 4.73
CA GLY A 21 -11.26 0.48 3.90
C GLY A 21 -10.11 0.17 2.93
N GLY A 22 -10.34 -0.78 2.03
CA GLY A 22 -9.32 -1.27 1.09
C GLY A 22 -8.62 -0.19 0.26
N SER A 23 -9.32 0.90 -0.11
CA SER A 23 -8.68 2.00 -0.85
C SER A 23 -7.56 2.69 -0.05
N VAL A 24 -7.71 2.81 1.27
CA VAL A 24 -6.70 3.42 2.15
C VAL A 24 -5.53 2.45 2.35
N MET A 25 -5.81 1.16 2.62
CA MET A 25 -4.76 0.15 2.74
C MET A 25 -3.97 -0.03 1.44
N ASP A 26 -4.63 -0.12 0.29
CA ASP A 26 -3.97 -0.28 -1.00
C ASP A 26 -3.06 0.91 -1.32
N THR A 27 -3.51 2.12 -0.96
CA THR A 27 -2.69 3.33 -1.09
C THR A 27 -1.46 3.26 -0.19
N ALA A 28 -1.62 2.83 1.07
CA ALA A 28 -0.51 2.71 2.01
C ALA A 28 0.49 1.63 1.60
N LYS A 29 0.03 0.48 1.10
CA LYS A 29 0.89 -0.59 0.55
C LYS A 29 1.76 -0.07 -0.59
N ALA A 30 1.16 0.64 -1.55
CA ALA A 30 1.91 1.22 -2.65
C ALA A 30 2.94 2.26 -2.18
N ILE A 31 2.56 3.14 -1.22
CA ILE A 31 3.49 4.10 -0.63
C ILE A 31 4.67 3.39 0.04
N GLY A 32 4.40 2.37 0.86
CA GLY A 32 5.42 1.66 1.62
C GLY A 32 6.39 0.87 0.75
N ILE A 33 5.89 0.26 -0.33
CA ILE A 33 6.75 -0.39 -1.33
C ILE A 33 7.65 0.63 -2.01
N ILE A 34 7.09 1.72 -2.53
CA ILE A 34 7.87 2.71 -3.31
C ILE A 34 8.89 3.42 -2.43
N ALA A 35 8.54 3.73 -1.17
CA ALA A 35 9.46 4.39 -0.24
C ALA A 35 10.76 3.60 0.00
N ASN A 36 10.71 2.26 -0.04
CA ASN A 36 11.87 1.38 0.11
C ASN A 36 12.39 0.82 -1.23
N ASN A 37 11.65 0.99 -2.33
CA ASN A 37 12.00 0.54 -3.67
C ASN A 37 11.78 1.70 -4.66
N PRO A 38 12.65 2.72 -4.68
CA PRO A 38 12.43 3.97 -5.40
C PRO A 38 12.41 3.82 -6.93
N ASP A 39 12.89 2.70 -7.47
CA ASP A 39 12.84 2.38 -8.90
C ASP A 39 11.40 2.22 -9.44
N TYR A 40 10.41 2.16 -8.55
CA TYR A 40 8.98 2.00 -8.85
C TYR A 40 8.16 3.30 -8.65
N ASP A 41 8.79 4.47 -8.72
CA ASP A 41 8.14 5.79 -8.47
C ASP A 41 6.98 6.14 -9.41
N ASP A 42 6.94 5.52 -10.58
CA ASP A 42 5.92 5.65 -11.61
C ASP A 42 4.63 4.90 -11.24
N VAL A 43 4.65 4.05 -10.21
CA VAL A 43 3.54 3.23 -9.68
C VAL A 43 3.05 2.15 -10.66
N LEU A 44 3.05 2.43 -11.97
CA LEU A 44 2.55 1.53 -13.00
C LEU A 44 3.46 0.31 -13.19
N SER A 45 4.77 0.47 -12.99
CA SER A 45 5.74 -0.63 -12.97
C SER A 45 5.49 -1.69 -11.88
N LEU A 46 4.62 -1.41 -10.91
CA LEU A 46 4.20 -2.37 -9.87
C LEU A 46 3.10 -3.33 -10.33
N GLU A 47 2.54 -3.16 -11.52
CA GLU A 47 1.48 -4.02 -12.04
C GLU A 47 1.93 -5.49 -12.15
N GLY A 48 1.06 -6.41 -11.75
CA GLY A 48 1.34 -7.84 -11.77
C GLY A 48 2.17 -8.27 -10.56
N ARG A 49 3.39 -8.76 -10.81
CA ARG A 49 4.32 -9.24 -9.77
C ARG A 49 5.64 -8.50 -9.91
N PRO A 50 5.82 -7.36 -9.25
CA PRO A 50 7.06 -6.60 -9.35
C PRO A 50 8.21 -7.37 -8.68
N LEU A 51 9.43 -7.13 -9.16
CA LEU A 51 10.66 -7.70 -8.61
C LEU A 51 11.26 -6.76 -7.55
N THR A 52 10.43 -6.36 -6.58
CA THR A 52 10.89 -5.56 -5.43
C THR A 52 11.92 -6.34 -4.62
N LEU A 53 12.96 -5.63 -4.18
CA LEU A 53 14.06 -6.23 -3.42
C LEU A 53 13.91 -6.03 -1.92
N ASN A 54 13.24 -4.94 -1.52
CA ASN A 54 13.11 -4.53 -0.12
C ASN A 54 11.65 -4.69 0.35
N GLN A 55 11.49 -5.07 1.62
CA GLN A 55 10.19 -5.01 2.29
C GLN A 55 9.61 -3.59 2.24
N ALA A 56 8.28 -3.49 2.16
CA ALA A 56 7.61 -2.22 2.37
C ALA A 56 7.97 -1.66 3.75
N VAL A 57 7.86 -0.34 3.90
CA VAL A 57 7.84 0.31 5.21
C VAL A 57 6.85 -0.41 6.13
N PRO A 58 7.16 -0.65 7.42
CA PRO A 58 6.24 -1.31 8.34
C PRO A 58 4.84 -0.69 8.35
N ILE A 59 3.81 -1.52 8.10
CA ILE A 59 2.40 -1.13 8.08
C ILE A 59 1.65 -1.79 9.24
N VAL A 60 0.92 -0.99 10.02
CA VAL A 60 -0.08 -1.45 11.01
C VAL A 60 -1.46 -1.12 10.46
N ALA A 61 -2.17 -2.11 9.92
CA ALA A 61 -3.44 -1.90 9.25
C ALA A 61 -4.63 -1.89 10.22
N VAL A 62 -5.50 -0.88 10.09
CA VAL A 62 -6.73 -0.73 10.88
C VAL A 62 -7.93 -0.63 9.93
N PRO A 63 -8.50 -1.77 9.48
CA PRO A 63 -9.70 -1.77 8.65
C PRO A 63 -10.91 -1.15 9.36
N THR A 64 -11.67 -0.32 8.65
CA THR A 64 -12.97 0.25 9.10
C THR A 64 -14.15 -0.28 8.27
N THR A 65 -13.91 -1.27 7.42
CA THR A 65 -14.94 -1.85 6.54
C THR A 65 -14.80 -3.37 6.51
N ALA A 66 -15.90 -4.08 6.77
CA ALA A 66 -15.96 -5.54 6.63
C ALA A 66 -16.11 -5.96 5.15
N SER A 67 -15.06 -5.78 4.34
CA SER A 67 -15.11 -6.08 2.90
C SER A 67 -13.80 -6.67 2.36
N THR A 68 -12.79 -5.86 2.08
CA THR A 68 -11.71 -6.22 1.15
C THR A 68 -10.66 -7.15 1.74
N ALA A 69 -10.61 -7.29 3.07
CA ALA A 69 -9.56 -7.99 3.80
C ALA A 69 -8.13 -7.52 3.39
N ALA A 70 -8.00 -6.25 2.98
CA ALA A 70 -6.74 -5.72 2.45
C ALA A 70 -5.63 -5.70 3.51
N GLU A 71 -6.00 -5.75 4.79
CA GLU A 71 -5.12 -5.87 5.94
C GLU A 71 -4.35 -7.20 5.99
N VAL A 72 -4.80 -8.24 5.28
CA VAL A 72 -4.19 -9.59 5.30
C VAL A 72 -3.80 -10.12 3.91
N THR A 73 -3.93 -9.32 2.86
CA THR A 73 -3.57 -9.72 1.48
C THR A 73 -2.21 -9.16 1.05
N THR A 74 -1.57 -9.81 0.07
CA THR A 74 -0.39 -9.27 -0.63
C THR A 74 -0.75 -8.50 -1.90
N SER A 75 -2.05 -8.39 -2.19
CA SER A 75 -2.56 -7.65 -3.33
C SER A 75 -2.97 -6.23 -2.96
N TYR A 76 -2.83 -5.31 -3.91
CA TYR A 76 -3.38 -3.97 -3.84
C TYR A 76 -3.73 -3.48 -5.24
N THR A 77 -4.73 -2.59 -5.34
CA THR A 77 -5.24 -2.07 -6.61
C THR A 77 -5.06 -0.55 -6.68
N ILE A 78 -4.42 -0.08 -7.74
CA ILE A 78 -4.27 1.35 -8.03
C ILE A 78 -5.02 1.71 -9.31
N THR A 79 -5.64 2.89 -9.34
CA THR A 79 -6.26 3.43 -10.55
C THR A 79 -5.24 4.19 -11.38
N ASP A 80 -4.95 3.71 -12.59
CA ASP A 80 -4.26 4.47 -13.63
C ASP A 80 -5.27 5.43 -14.28
N VAL A 81 -5.22 6.68 -13.85
CA VAL A 81 -6.13 7.74 -14.31
C VAL A 81 -5.90 8.07 -15.78
N LYS A 82 -4.65 7.96 -16.27
CA LYS A 82 -4.29 8.31 -17.65
C LYS A 82 -4.89 7.31 -18.63
N ASN A 83 -4.76 6.03 -18.33
CA ASN A 83 -5.27 4.95 -19.18
C ASN A 83 -6.69 4.48 -18.78
N ARG A 84 -7.31 5.12 -17.77
CA ARG A 84 -8.67 4.83 -17.25
C ARG A 84 -8.88 3.36 -16.91
N ARG A 85 -7.87 2.73 -16.31
CA ARG A 85 -7.91 1.34 -15.90
C ARG A 85 -7.45 1.17 -14.47
N LYS A 86 -7.83 0.05 -13.86
CA LYS A 86 -7.24 -0.37 -12.59
C LYS A 86 -6.09 -1.33 -12.88
N ILE A 87 -4.97 -1.13 -12.21
CA ILE A 87 -3.87 -2.08 -12.17
C ILE A 87 -3.94 -2.85 -10.86
N VAL A 88 -3.62 -4.14 -10.93
CA VAL A 88 -3.53 -5.01 -9.76
C VAL A 88 -2.07 -5.34 -9.55
N CYS A 89 -1.59 -5.10 -8.34
CA CYS A 89 -0.23 -5.36 -7.92
C CYS A 89 -0.26 -6.49 -6.89
N ASN A 90 0.67 -7.44 -6.98
CA ASN A 90 0.79 -8.55 -6.06
C ASN A 90 2.25 -8.72 -5.65
N ASP A 91 2.52 -8.42 -4.39
CA ASP A 91 3.88 -8.39 -3.85
C ASP A 91 3.90 -8.88 -2.39
N PRO A 92 4.60 -9.98 -2.06
CA PRO A 92 4.73 -10.44 -0.68
C PRO A 92 5.34 -9.41 0.27
N HIS A 93 6.13 -8.47 -0.25
CA HIS A 93 6.82 -7.44 0.54
C HIS A 93 5.88 -6.37 1.12
N ASN A 94 4.61 -6.31 0.71
CA ASN A 94 3.65 -5.31 1.20
C ASN A 94 2.74 -5.78 2.33
N ILE A 95 2.85 -7.04 2.76
CA ILE A 95 1.97 -7.58 3.79
C ILE A 95 2.07 -6.74 5.07
N PRO A 96 0.94 -6.26 5.64
CA PRO A 96 0.99 -5.54 6.92
C PRO A 96 1.60 -6.40 8.02
N VAL A 97 2.38 -5.77 8.90
CA VAL A 97 3.07 -6.45 10.00
C VAL A 97 2.09 -6.82 11.11
N VAL A 98 1.07 -5.96 11.30
CA VAL A 98 -0.02 -6.16 12.25
C VAL A 98 -1.32 -5.71 11.58
N ALA A 99 -2.40 -6.46 11.80
CA ALA A 99 -3.77 -6.07 11.47
C ALA A 99 -4.59 -5.96 12.75
N ILE A 100 -5.25 -4.82 12.95
CA ILE A 100 -6.15 -4.55 14.09
C ILE A 100 -7.58 -4.60 13.57
N VAL A 101 -8.23 -5.75 13.74
CA VAL A 101 -9.61 -5.96 13.30
C VAL A 101 -10.53 -5.73 14.48
N ASP A 102 -11.16 -4.56 14.51
CA ASP A 102 -12.07 -4.12 15.57
C ASP A 102 -13.46 -3.81 14.95
N PRO A 103 -14.55 -4.46 15.40
CA PRO A 103 -15.89 -4.21 14.87
C PRO A 103 -16.47 -2.83 15.23
N ASP A 104 -15.90 -2.12 16.20
CA ASP A 104 -16.35 -0.78 16.58
C ASP A 104 -15.78 0.32 15.65
N MET A 105 -14.86 -0.04 14.75
CA MET A 105 -14.15 0.84 13.83
C MET A 105 -14.84 1.03 12.47
#